data_AF-A0A0C2JL76-F1
#
_entry.id   AF-A0A0C2JL76-F1
#
_cell.length_a   1.000
_cell.length_b   1.000
_cell.length_c   1.000
_cell.angle_alpha   90.00
_cell.angle_beta   90.00
_cell.angle_gamma   90.00
#
_symmetry.space_group_name_H-M   'P 1'
#
loop_
_entity.id
_entity.type
_entity.pdbx_description
1 polymer ?
#
loop_
_entity_poly.entity_id
_entity_poly.type
_entity_poly.pdbx_seq_one_letter_code
_entity_poly.pdbx_strand_id
1 'polypeptide(L)'
;MIHQTFSRLSGQSKSKSNRYVVPIGIGTFYDMKDIKTEIHGRKLKVSGCATETLKEGSTQHRFEREYDIPEDVDLSTLKSSLTEDGTLNITFKRMCLEPKKKVKFLLNDKEFKMRISMEGFKPEEISIRVVDRYLVVEATRKSNKINEDRKKIQSSSGYILRTIRLGDDVDVDNLRAVSSNGVIEISSPIKSHRSIKKGRKLEIEQL
;
A
#
# COMPACT_ATOMS: atom_id res chain seq x y z
N MET A 1 -18.45 34.95 18.87
CA MET A 1 -18.54 33.72 19.70
C MET A 1 -18.39 32.53 18.79
N ILE A 2 -17.37 31.71 19.04
CA ILE A 2 -16.87 30.66 18.17
C ILE A 2 -17.70 29.39 18.46
N HIS A 3 -18.53 28.97 17.51
CA HIS A 3 -19.19 27.66 17.61
C HIS A 3 -18.34 26.62 16.87
N GLN A 4 -17.70 25.76 17.65
CA GLN A 4 -17.18 24.48 17.17
C GLN A 4 -18.33 23.51 16.98
N THR A 5 -18.39 22.87 15.81
CA THR A 5 -19.19 21.66 15.62
C THR A 5 -18.33 20.57 15.00
N PHE A 6 -18.18 19.50 15.78
CA PHE A 6 -17.42 18.31 15.48
C PHE A 6 -18.15 17.43 14.46
N SER A 7 -17.51 17.16 13.33
CA SER A 7 -17.66 15.89 12.61
C SER A 7 -16.30 15.18 12.67
N ARG A 8 -16.23 14.12 13.47
CA ARG A 8 -15.05 13.25 13.53
C ARG A 8 -14.88 12.57 12.17
N LEU A 9 -14.08 13.16 11.29
CA LEU A 9 -13.47 12.42 10.19
C LEU A 9 -12.37 11.54 10.80
N SER A 10 -12.76 10.39 11.34
CA SER A 10 -11.79 9.31 11.55
C SER A 10 -11.40 8.82 10.17
N GLY A 11 -10.24 9.25 9.69
CA GLY A 11 -9.57 8.60 8.57
C GLY A 11 -9.20 7.19 8.98
N GLN A 12 -10.17 6.27 8.92
CA GLN A 12 -9.88 4.85 8.99
C GLN A 12 -9.26 4.47 7.66
N SER A 13 -7.93 4.51 7.62
CA SER A 13 -7.12 3.86 6.61
C SER A 13 -7.41 2.37 6.67
N LYS A 14 -8.33 1.88 5.83
CA LYS A 14 -8.41 0.44 5.56
C LYS A 14 -7.23 0.11 4.68
N SER A 15 -6.15 -0.35 5.31
CA SER A 15 -4.95 -0.88 4.68
C SER A 15 -5.34 -1.98 3.69
N LYS A 16 -5.29 -1.70 2.38
CA LYS A 16 -5.03 -2.79 1.43
C LYS A 16 -3.65 -3.34 1.80
N SER A 17 -3.63 -4.64 2.03
CA SER A 17 -2.52 -5.44 2.54
C SER A 17 -1.15 -4.83 2.22
N ASN A 18 -0.41 -4.45 3.26
CA ASN A 18 1.01 -4.06 3.19
C ASN A 18 1.93 -5.22 2.73
N ARG A 19 1.41 -6.17 1.94
CA ARG A 19 2.12 -7.38 1.52
C ARG A 19 2.26 -7.40 0.01
N TYR A 20 3.46 -7.74 -0.45
CA TYR A 20 3.75 -8.16 -1.82
C TYR A 20 3.83 -9.68 -1.84
N VAL A 21 3.08 -10.34 -2.73
CA VAL A 21 3.00 -11.80 -2.81
C VAL A 21 3.39 -12.24 -4.21
N VAL A 22 4.30 -13.21 -4.28
CA VAL A 22 4.71 -13.91 -5.51
C VAL A 22 4.14 -15.33 -5.42
N PRO A 23 3.01 -15.63 -6.07
CA PRO A 23 2.46 -16.98 -6.14
C PRO A 23 3.20 -17.80 -7.20
N ILE A 24 3.63 -19.00 -6.83
CA ILE A 24 4.45 -19.87 -7.67
C ILE A 24 3.81 -21.27 -7.67
N GLY A 25 3.15 -21.63 -8.76
CA GLY A 25 2.65 -23.01 -8.94
C GLY A 25 3.80 -23.98 -9.14
N ILE A 26 4.04 -24.84 -8.16
CA ILE A 26 5.11 -25.86 -8.15
C ILE A 26 4.55 -27.30 -8.12
N GLY A 27 3.24 -27.46 -7.93
CA GLY A 27 2.58 -28.75 -7.82
C GLY A 27 2.70 -29.37 -6.41
N THR A 28 2.12 -30.55 -6.24
CA THR A 28 1.93 -31.19 -4.93
C THR A 28 3.06 -32.15 -4.54
N PHE A 29 4.13 -32.20 -5.33
CA PHE A 29 5.24 -33.13 -5.14
C PHE A 29 6.34 -32.63 -4.18
N TYR A 30 6.19 -31.41 -3.65
CA TYR A 30 7.20 -30.75 -2.84
C TYR A 30 6.67 -30.46 -1.44
N ASP A 31 7.52 -30.64 -0.43
CA ASP A 31 7.33 -30.06 0.89
C ASP A 31 8.10 -28.74 1.03
N MET A 32 7.74 -27.93 2.02
CA MET A 32 8.49 -26.71 2.37
C MET A 32 10.00 -26.94 2.61
N LYS A 33 10.39 -28.14 3.05
CA LYS A 33 11.80 -28.52 3.29
C LYS A 33 12.60 -28.74 1.99
N ASP A 34 11.90 -29.07 0.90
CA ASP A 34 12.51 -29.38 -0.41
C ASP A 34 12.77 -28.10 -1.22
N ILE A 35 12.32 -26.95 -0.71
CA ILE A 35 12.33 -25.66 -1.38
C ILE A 35 13.39 -24.76 -0.77
N LYS A 36 14.22 -24.17 -1.63
CA LYS A 36 15.25 -23.19 -1.27
C LYS A 36 14.94 -21.85 -1.92
N THR A 37 14.94 -20.79 -1.11
CA THR A 37 14.80 -19.40 -1.55
C THR A 37 16.09 -18.63 -1.31
N GLU A 38 16.57 -17.92 -2.33
CA GLU A 38 17.77 -17.08 -2.26
C GLU A 38 17.47 -15.70 -2.83
N ILE A 39 18.09 -14.67 -2.26
CA ILE A 39 17.96 -13.30 -2.74
C ILE A 39 19.34 -12.82 -3.15
N HIS A 40 19.47 -12.43 -4.42
CA HIS A 40 20.67 -11.81 -4.96
C HIS A 40 20.31 -10.44 -5.52
N GLY A 41 20.72 -9.37 -4.84
CA GLY A 41 20.30 -8.01 -5.17
C GLY A 41 18.78 -7.86 -5.00
N ARG A 42 18.06 -7.61 -6.11
CA ARG A 42 16.59 -7.55 -6.15
C ARG A 42 15.95 -8.73 -6.87
N LYS A 43 16.70 -9.79 -7.13
CA LYS A 43 16.16 -11.03 -7.71
C LYS A 43 15.90 -12.05 -6.62
N LEU A 44 14.67 -12.55 -6.58
CA LEU A 44 14.29 -13.72 -5.80
C LEU A 44 14.50 -14.95 -6.68
N LYS A 45 15.37 -15.85 -6.22
CA LYS A 45 15.57 -17.15 -6.80
C LYS A 45 14.87 -18.20 -5.93
N VAL A 46 14.05 -19.04 -6.54
CA VAL A 46 13.35 -20.14 -5.87
C VAL A 46 13.67 -21.42 -6.60
N SER A 47 14.16 -22.41 -5.86
CA SER A 47 14.47 -23.73 -6.39
C SER A 47 13.87 -24.81 -5.51
N GLY A 48 13.60 -25.97 -6.08
CA GLY A 48 13.16 -27.13 -5.31
C GLY A 48 13.59 -28.43 -5.96
N CYS A 49 13.83 -29.45 -5.13
CA CYS A 49 14.20 -30.79 -5.56
C CYS A 49 13.52 -31.82 -4.65
N ALA A 50 12.57 -32.57 -5.19
CA ALA A 50 11.89 -33.65 -4.49
C ALA A 50 12.11 -34.97 -5.23
N THR A 51 12.19 -36.08 -4.48
CA THR A 51 12.33 -37.42 -5.06
C THR A 51 11.17 -38.29 -4.59
N GLU A 52 10.37 -38.77 -5.53
CA GLU A 52 9.30 -39.72 -5.31
C GLU A 52 9.82 -41.13 -5.59
N THR A 53 9.72 -42.04 -4.62
CA THR A 53 10.10 -43.44 -4.80
C THR A 53 8.90 -44.24 -5.28
N LEU A 54 9.06 -44.96 -6.38
CA LEU A 54 8.08 -45.83 -6.99
C LEU A 54 8.47 -47.30 -6.75
N LYS A 55 7.56 -48.23 -7.07
CA LYS A 55 7.78 -49.67 -6.87
C LYS A 55 9.05 -50.21 -7.56
N GLU A 56 9.40 -49.67 -8.73
CA GLU A 56 10.56 -50.11 -9.52
C GLU A 56 11.49 -48.97 -9.94
N GLY A 57 11.50 -47.86 -9.20
CA GLY A 57 12.38 -46.73 -9.54
C GLY A 57 12.11 -45.50 -8.69
N SER A 58 12.59 -44.34 -9.15
CA SER A 58 12.28 -43.07 -8.53
C SER A 58 12.13 -41.97 -9.58
N THR A 59 11.29 -41.00 -9.29
CA THR A 59 11.13 -39.78 -10.07
C THR A 59 11.72 -38.63 -9.28
N GLN A 60 12.57 -37.82 -9.92
CA GLN A 60 13.07 -36.58 -9.32
C GLN A 60 12.40 -35.38 -9.97
N HIS A 61 11.68 -34.59 -9.16
CA HIS A 61 11.08 -33.34 -9.58
C HIS A 61 12.01 -32.19 -9.21
N ARG A 62 12.45 -31.41 -10.20
CA ARG A 62 13.31 -30.24 -9.99
C ARG A 62 12.74 -29.00 -10.66
N PHE A 63 12.79 -27.87 -9.96
CA PHE A 63 12.49 -26.57 -10.56
C PHE A 63 13.47 -25.50 -10.08
N GLU A 64 13.61 -24.46 -10.91
CA GLU A 64 14.34 -23.24 -10.59
C GLU A 64 13.65 -22.08 -11.31
N ARG A 65 13.32 -21.01 -10.59
CA ARG A 65 12.68 -19.81 -11.13
C ARG A 65 13.27 -18.57 -10.49
N GLU A 66 13.40 -17.51 -11.28
CA GLU A 66 13.85 -16.20 -10.81
C GLU A 66 12.79 -15.14 -11.07
N TYR A 67 12.63 -14.22 -10.12
CA TYR A 67 11.66 -13.14 -10.16
C TYR A 67 12.32 -11.81 -9.79
N ASP A 68 12.03 -10.78 -10.58
CA ASP A 68 12.41 -9.41 -10.22
C ASP A 68 11.49 -8.91 -9.11
N ILE A 69 12.08 -8.59 -7.96
CA ILE A 69 11.35 -8.05 -6.82
C ILE A 69 11.37 -6.51 -6.90
N PRO A 70 10.19 -5.86 -6.90
CA PRO A 70 10.09 -4.41 -6.93
C PRO A 70 10.90 -3.74 -5.82
N GLU A 71 11.44 -2.55 -6.10
CA GLU A 71 12.31 -1.84 -5.16
C GLU A 71 11.62 -1.52 -3.84
N ASP A 72 10.30 -1.32 -3.83
CA ASP A 72 9.49 -0.95 -2.67
C ASP A 72 9.12 -2.14 -1.75
N VAL A 73 9.74 -3.28 -1.95
CA VAL A 73 9.53 -4.49 -1.14
C VAL A 73 10.67 -4.66 -0.12
N ASP A 74 10.32 -4.81 1.15
CA ASP A 74 11.29 -5.09 2.21
C ASP A 74 11.75 -6.55 2.13
N LEU A 75 12.92 -6.77 1.52
CA LEU A 75 13.49 -8.10 1.33
C LEU A 75 13.77 -8.85 2.64
N SER A 76 13.99 -8.13 3.74
CA SER A 76 14.24 -8.76 5.05
C SER A 76 13.00 -9.43 5.63
N THR A 77 11.82 -9.13 5.08
CA THR A 77 10.54 -9.62 5.58
C THR A 77 10.00 -10.83 4.81
N LEU A 78 10.85 -11.48 4.01
CA LEU A 78 10.50 -12.68 3.26
C LEU A 78 9.89 -13.74 4.19
N LYS A 79 8.74 -14.26 3.78
CA LYS A 79 8.07 -15.42 4.36
C LYS A 79 7.58 -16.32 3.25
N SER A 80 7.62 -17.62 3.47
CA SER A 80 7.13 -18.62 2.53
C SER A 80 6.01 -19.44 3.15
N SER A 81 5.02 -19.81 2.34
CA SER A 81 3.96 -20.75 2.71
C SER A 81 3.54 -21.53 1.48
N LEU A 82 3.40 -22.85 1.61
CA LEU A 82 2.92 -23.73 0.55
C LEU A 82 1.48 -24.16 0.86
N THR A 83 0.61 -24.05 -0.13
CA THR A 83 -0.77 -24.52 -0.06
C THR A 83 -0.88 -25.97 -0.54
N GLU A 84 -1.93 -26.67 -0.12
CA GLU A 84 -2.19 -28.07 -0.48
C GLU A 84 -2.36 -28.27 -2.00
N ASP A 85 -2.79 -27.24 -2.73
CA ASP A 85 -2.90 -27.25 -4.19
C ASP A 85 -1.55 -27.11 -4.92
N GLY A 86 -0.43 -27.02 -4.19
CA GLY A 86 0.90 -26.91 -4.77
C GLY A 86 1.30 -25.49 -5.17
N THR A 87 0.70 -24.46 -4.59
CA THR A 87 1.10 -23.06 -4.79
C THR A 87 2.00 -22.56 -3.66
N LEU A 88 3.26 -22.30 -3.98
CA LEU A 88 4.19 -21.64 -3.07
C LEU A 88 3.97 -20.12 -3.10
N ASN A 89 3.56 -19.55 -1.97
CA ASN A 89 3.42 -18.11 -1.79
C ASN A 89 4.66 -17.55 -1.11
N ILE A 90 5.45 -16.74 -1.83
CA ILE A 90 6.52 -15.93 -1.25
C ILE A 90 5.98 -14.54 -0.95
N THR A 91 5.94 -14.20 0.33
CA THR A 91 5.35 -12.96 0.85
C THR A 91 6.42 -12.06 1.43
N PHE A 92 6.33 -10.78 1.14
CA PHE A 92 7.13 -9.71 1.73
C PHE A 92 6.22 -8.61 2.24
N LYS A 93 6.71 -7.76 3.14
CA LYS A 93 6.11 -6.45 3.40
C LYS A 93 6.56 -5.44 2.36
N ARG A 94 5.70 -4.47 2.03
CA ARG A 94 6.17 -3.28 1.32
C ARG A 94 6.83 -2.31 2.30
N MET A 95 7.89 -1.65 1.86
CA MET A 95 8.53 -0.53 2.56
C MET A 95 7.60 0.68 2.49
N CYS A 96 6.56 0.67 3.33
CA CYS A 96 5.73 1.85 3.54
C CYS A 96 6.54 2.87 4.33
N LEU A 97 6.93 3.97 3.66
CA LEU A 97 7.21 5.19 4.39
C LEU A 97 5.86 5.65 4.92
N GLU A 98 5.52 5.32 6.16
CA GLU A 98 4.39 5.96 6.83
C GLU A 98 4.61 7.47 6.73
N PRO A 99 3.81 8.25 5.96
CA PRO A 99 3.92 9.69 6.06
C PRO A 99 3.61 10.03 7.51
N LYS A 100 4.64 10.54 8.20
CA LYS A 100 4.58 11.14 9.52
C LYS A 100 3.59 12.31 9.41
N LYS A 101 2.28 12.03 9.54
CA LYS A 101 1.11 12.91 9.46
C LYS A 101 1.34 14.33 8.92
N LYS A 102 0.74 14.69 7.77
CA LYS A 102 0.18 16.05 7.52
C LYS A 102 -0.97 16.00 6.48
N VAL A 103 -1.99 15.16 6.69
CA VAL A 103 -3.29 15.44 6.04
C VAL A 103 -3.92 16.57 6.83
N LYS A 104 -4.01 17.76 6.24
CA LYS A 104 -4.69 18.92 6.85
C LYS A 104 -6.03 19.09 6.17
N PHE A 105 -7.11 18.87 6.91
CA PHE A 105 -8.45 19.26 6.46
C PHE A 105 -8.62 20.75 6.71
N LEU A 106 -8.99 21.49 5.67
CA LEU A 106 -9.37 22.90 5.75
C LEU A 106 -10.90 22.91 5.72
N LEU A 107 -11.51 23.05 6.89
CA LEU A 107 -12.96 23.07 7.05
C LEU A 107 -13.53 24.41 6.56
N ASN A 108 -14.49 24.35 5.66
CA ASN A 108 -15.34 25.46 5.25
C ASN A 108 -16.74 24.92 4.97
N ASP A 109 -17.80 25.66 5.30
CA ASP A 109 -19.19 25.19 5.17
C ASP A 109 -19.65 25.06 3.70
N LYS A 110 -18.87 25.60 2.77
CA LYS A 110 -19.18 25.64 1.33
C LYS A 110 -18.27 24.75 0.47
N GLU A 111 -17.09 24.44 0.97
CA GLU A 111 -16.04 23.77 0.19
C GLU A 111 -15.30 22.75 1.07
N PHE A 112 -15.26 21.51 0.61
CA PHE A 112 -14.36 20.51 1.14
C PHE A 112 -12.96 20.78 0.62
N LYS A 113 -11.98 20.85 1.52
CA LYS A 113 -10.57 21.02 1.14
C LYS A 113 -9.65 20.23 2.05
N MET A 114 -8.69 19.51 1.46
CA MET A 114 -7.63 18.83 2.18
C MET A 114 -6.28 19.06 1.51
N ARG A 115 -5.20 19.04 2.30
CA ARG A 115 -3.83 19.06 1.82
C ARG A 115 -3.09 17.80 2.25
N ILE A 116 -2.37 17.19 1.32
CA ILE A 116 -1.57 15.98 1.52
C ILE A 116 -0.12 16.32 1.16
N SER A 117 0.79 16.21 2.13
CA SER A 117 2.23 16.38 1.90
C SER A 117 2.77 15.18 1.12
N MET A 118 3.31 15.44 -0.07
CA MET A 118 3.99 14.48 -0.95
C MET A 118 5.43 14.91 -1.24
N GLU A 119 6.04 15.61 -0.28
CA GLU A 119 7.42 16.04 -0.36
C GLU A 119 8.33 14.84 -0.64
N GLY A 120 9.24 15.02 -1.61
CA GLY A 120 10.12 13.95 -2.07
C GLY A 120 9.54 13.05 -3.15
N PHE A 121 8.32 13.30 -3.65
CA PHE A 121 7.76 12.65 -4.85
C PHE A 121 7.53 13.69 -5.95
N LYS A 122 7.84 13.32 -7.19
CA LYS A 122 7.48 14.13 -8.35
C LYS A 122 6.00 13.97 -8.67
N PRO A 123 5.32 14.97 -9.28
CA PRO A 123 3.90 14.84 -9.64
C PRO A 123 3.59 13.59 -10.48
N GLU A 124 4.50 13.17 -11.36
CA GLU A 124 4.34 12.00 -12.23
C GLU A 124 4.46 10.67 -11.47
N GLU A 125 5.04 10.70 -10.26
CA GLU A 125 5.21 9.54 -9.38
C GLU A 125 3.97 9.32 -8.49
N ILE A 126 2.96 10.18 -8.58
CA ILE A 126 1.79 10.21 -7.69
C ILE A 126 0.51 9.91 -8.49
N SER A 127 -0.29 8.98 -7.99
CA SER A 127 -1.62 8.63 -8.50
C SER A 127 -2.67 8.97 -7.45
N ILE A 128 -3.67 9.77 -7.84
CA ILE A 128 -4.86 10.05 -7.03
C ILE A 128 -6.06 9.53 -7.80
N ARG A 129 -6.87 8.71 -7.14
CA ARG A 129 -8.11 8.17 -7.69
C ARG A 129 -9.20 8.10 -6.65
N VAL A 130 -10.45 8.06 -7.09
CA VAL A 130 -11.59 7.78 -6.23
C VAL A 130 -12.15 6.41 -6.59
N VAL A 131 -12.34 5.57 -5.58
CA VAL A 131 -13.05 4.29 -5.71
C VAL A 131 -14.21 4.34 -4.71
N ASP A 132 -15.44 4.30 -5.23
CA ASP A 132 -16.66 4.58 -4.47
C ASP A 132 -16.65 5.98 -3.82
N ARG A 133 -16.39 6.05 -2.52
CA ARG A 133 -16.18 7.29 -1.75
C ARG A 133 -14.84 7.31 -1.02
N TYR A 134 -13.89 6.51 -1.49
CA TYR A 134 -12.54 6.45 -0.97
C TYR A 134 -11.60 7.16 -1.93
N LEU A 135 -11.02 8.26 -1.44
CA LEU A 135 -9.88 8.88 -2.07
C LEU A 135 -8.64 8.01 -1.80
N VAL A 136 -8.12 7.39 -2.85
CA VAL A 136 -6.93 6.55 -2.82
C VAL A 136 -5.78 7.35 -3.42
N VAL A 137 -4.74 7.53 -2.62
CA VAL A 137 -3.54 8.26 -2.99
C VAL A 137 -2.35 7.31 -2.90
N GLU A 138 -1.72 7.09 -4.04
CA GLU A 138 -0.53 6.25 -4.18
C GLU A 138 0.63 7.10 -4.69
N ALA A 139 1.82 6.90 -4.15
CA ALA A 139 3.04 7.48 -4.69
C ALA A 139 4.16 6.45 -4.69
N THR A 140 4.84 6.30 -5.82
CA THR A 140 5.95 5.36 -5.98
C THR A 140 7.14 6.07 -6.59
N ARG A 141 8.24 6.19 -5.83
CA ARG A 141 9.49 6.77 -6.32
C ARG A 141 10.51 5.68 -6.55
N LYS A 142 11.11 5.67 -7.75
CA LYS A 142 12.28 4.85 -8.09
C LYS A 142 13.51 5.75 -8.02
N SER A 143 14.47 5.46 -7.13
CA SER A 143 15.72 6.23 -7.07
C SER A 143 16.92 5.33 -7.35
N ASN A 144 17.56 5.57 -8.50
CA ASN A 144 18.86 5.01 -8.83
C ASN A 144 19.91 6.06 -8.42
N LYS A 145 20.58 5.89 -7.28
CA LYS A 145 21.85 6.58 -7.04
C LYS A 145 22.98 5.72 -7.62
N ILE A 146 23.69 6.27 -8.61
CA ILE A 146 24.94 5.71 -9.13
C ILE A 146 26.06 6.49 -8.45
N ASN A 147 26.91 5.81 -7.68
CA ASN A 147 28.18 6.39 -7.24
C ASN A 147 29.25 6.11 -8.32
N GLU A 148 30.23 7.01 -8.43
CA GLU A 148 31.32 6.97 -9.43
C GLU A 148 32.14 5.67 -9.40
N ASP A 149 32.04 4.86 -8.34
CA ASP A 149 32.84 3.65 -8.12
C ASP A 149 32.13 2.33 -8.53
N ARG A 150 31.10 2.38 -9.39
CA ARG A 150 30.29 1.23 -9.90
C ARG A 150 29.65 0.30 -8.84
N LYS A 151 29.89 0.48 -7.54
CA LYS A 151 29.15 -0.17 -6.46
C LYS A 151 27.84 0.57 -6.22
N LYS A 152 26.71 -0.06 -6.60
CA LYS A 152 25.35 0.40 -6.26
C LYS A 152 25.21 0.49 -4.73
N ILE A 153 25.20 1.69 -4.18
CA ILE A 153 24.95 1.95 -2.76
C ILE A 153 23.52 2.49 -2.63
N GLN A 154 22.66 1.66 -2.05
CA GLN A 154 21.30 1.93 -1.55
C GLN A 154 20.34 2.67 -2.49
N SER A 155 19.46 1.90 -3.14
CA SER A 155 18.20 2.42 -3.70
C SER A 155 17.21 2.67 -2.57
N SER A 156 16.79 3.92 -2.35
CA SER A 156 15.60 4.20 -1.55
C SER A 156 14.40 4.29 -2.50
N SER A 157 13.48 3.35 -2.35
CA SER A 157 12.17 3.42 -2.99
C SER A 157 11.16 3.83 -1.93
N GLY A 158 10.52 4.97 -2.14
CA GLY A 158 9.39 5.38 -1.31
C GLY A 158 8.11 4.83 -1.91
N TYR A 159 7.31 4.12 -1.12
CA TYR A 159 5.92 3.82 -1.43
C TYR A 159 5.00 4.43 -0.37
N ILE A 160 4.04 5.22 -0.81
CA ILE A 160 2.94 5.74 0.02
C ILE A 160 1.64 5.21 -0.54
N LEU A 161 0.82 4.61 0.33
CA LEU A 161 -0.59 4.32 0.06
C LEU A 161 -1.43 4.90 1.20
N ARG A 162 -2.31 5.84 0.87
CA ARG A 162 -3.28 6.42 1.80
C ARG A 162 -4.68 6.33 1.22
N THR A 163 -5.61 5.89 2.05
CA THR A 163 -7.03 5.79 1.69
C THR A 163 -7.82 6.65 2.67
N ILE A 164 -8.55 7.64 2.15
CA ILE A 164 -9.32 8.61 2.93
C ILE A 164 -10.78 8.50 2.52
N ARG A 165 -11.67 8.22 3.47
CA ARG A 165 -13.11 8.23 3.22
C ARG A 165 -13.60 9.67 3.07
N LEU A 166 -14.26 9.97 1.97
CA LEU A 166 -14.95 11.24 1.74
C LEU A 166 -16.32 11.22 2.43
N GLY A 167 -16.70 12.36 3.01
CA GLY A 167 -18.03 12.54 3.60
C GLY A 167 -19.12 12.44 2.52
N ASP A 168 -20.35 12.05 2.90
CA ASP A 168 -21.41 11.88 1.88
C ASP A 168 -21.85 13.23 1.26
N ASP A 169 -21.56 14.31 1.97
CA ASP A 169 -21.77 15.72 1.63
C ASP A 169 -20.73 16.26 0.63
N VAL A 170 -19.61 15.57 0.42
CA VAL A 170 -18.62 15.95 -0.60
C VAL A 170 -19.16 15.61 -1.99
N ASP A 171 -19.03 16.56 -2.91
CA ASP A 171 -19.37 16.36 -4.32
C ASP A 171 -18.23 15.69 -5.10
N VAL A 172 -18.27 14.36 -5.13
CA VAL A 172 -17.21 13.53 -5.73
C VAL A 172 -16.97 13.86 -7.21
N ASP A 173 -18.03 14.17 -7.96
CA ASP A 173 -17.95 14.43 -9.39
C ASP A 173 -17.21 15.74 -9.72
N ASN A 174 -17.15 16.66 -8.75
CA ASN A 174 -16.50 17.96 -8.86
C ASN A 174 -15.19 18.05 -8.06
N LEU A 175 -14.56 16.91 -7.73
CA LEU A 175 -13.25 16.88 -7.11
C LEU A 175 -12.17 17.45 -8.04
N ARG A 176 -11.29 18.26 -7.46
CA ARG A 176 -10.11 18.82 -8.11
C ARG A 176 -8.89 18.51 -7.28
N ALA A 177 -7.77 18.23 -7.94
CA ALA A 177 -6.47 18.05 -7.31
C ALA A 177 -5.47 19.02 -7.95
N VAL A 178 -4.75 19.77 -7.10
CA VAL A 178 -3.71 20.72 -7.53
C VAL A 178 -2.44 20.38 -6.77
N SER A 179 -1.37 20.11 -7.50
CA SER A 179 -0.04 19.88 -6.91
C SER A 179 0.76 21.19 -6.95
N SER A 180 1.32 21.59 -5.81
CA SER A 180 2.20 22.75 -5.70
C SER A 180 3.19 22.55 -4.57
N ASN A 181 4.48 22.76 -4.85
CA ASN A 181 5.57 22.74 -3.85
C ASN A 181 5.58 21.48 -2.96
N GLY A 182 5.39 20.30 -3.56
CA GLY A 182 5.38 19.03 -2.83
C GLY A 182 4.13 18.79 -1.98
N VAL A 183 3.08 19.58 -2.17
CA VAL A 183 1.77 19.40 -1.50
C VAL A 183 0.69 19.23 -2.55
N ILE A 184 -0.18 18.24 -2.35
CA ILE A 184 -1.39 18.08 -3.15
C ILE A 184 -2.57 18.62 -2.35
N GLU A 185 -3.21 19.66 -2.89
CA GLU A 185 -4.48 20.17 -2.42
C GLU A 185 -5.62 19.50 -3.20
N ILE A 186 -6.57 18.93 -2.48
CA ILE A 186 -7.78 18.33 -3.05
C ILE A 186 -8.96 19.14 -2.56
N SER A 187 -9.80 19.61 -3.48
CA SER A 187 -11.00 20.37 -3.15
C SER A 187 -12.23 19.92 -3.93
N SER A 188 -13.41 20.17 -3.35
CA SER A 188 -14.70 19.90 -3.97
C SER A 188 -15.78 20.76 -3.30
N PRO A 189 -16.82 21.20 -4.04
CA PRO A 189 -18.01 21.79 -3.44
C PRO A 189 -18.68 20.84 -2.43
N ILE A 190 -19.29 21.41 -1.38
CA ILE A 190 -20.18 20.64 -0.49
C ILE A 190 -21.59 20.67 -1.07
N LYS A 191 -22.25 19.51 -1.15
CA LYS A 191 -23.65 19.39 -1.58
C LYS A 191 -24.52 20.15 -0.58
N SER A 192 -25.22 21.18 -1.05
CA SER A 192 -26.10 22.05 -0.24
C SER A 192 -27.29 21.32 0.39
N HIS A 193 -27.55 20.07 -0.01
CA HIS A 193 -28.68 19.27 0.43
C HIS A 193 -28.31 18.27 1.53
N ARG A 194 -27.95 18.77 2.73
CA ARG A 194 -28.03 17.96 3.95
C ARG A 194 -28.52 18.81 5.11
N SER A 195 -29.70 18.46 5.60
CA SER A 195 -30.26 18.90 6.87
C SER A 195 -29.18 18.87 7.96
N ILE A 196 -28.85 20.03 8.52
CA ILE A 196 -28.02 20.14 9.72
C ILE A 196 -28.64 19.21 10.77
N LYS A 197 -28.02 18.05 11.04
CA LYS A 197 -28.47 17.18 12.13
C LYS A 197 -28.22 17.97 13.43
N LYS A 198 -29.28 18.51 14.03
CA LYS A 198 -29.21 19.18 15.33
C LYS A 198 -28.48 18.26 16.30
N GLY A 199 -27.42 18.76 16.93
CA GLY A 199 -26.69 18.02 17.97
C GLY A 199 -27.63 17.66 19.11
N ARG A 200 -27.42 16.50 19.74
CA ARG A 200 -28.10 16.10 20.97
C ARG A 200 -27.15 16.25 22.16
N LYS A 201 -27.64 16.79 23.28
CA LYS A 201 -26.92 16.80 24.55
C LYS A 201 -26.79 15.37 25.06
N LEU A 202 -25.62 15.01 25.58
CA LEU A 202 -25.39 13.75 26.28
C LEU A 202 -25.14 14.09 27.75
N GLU A 203 -25.77 13.33 28.64
CA GLU A 203 -25.49 13.40 30.07
C GLU A 203 -24.43 12.35 30.41
N ILE A 204 -23.53 12.70 31.33
CA ILE A 204 -22.43 11.83 31.76
C ILE A 204 -22.90 11.18 33.06
N GLU A 205 -23.10 9.87 33.04
CA GLU A 205 -23.35 9.08 34.25
C GLU A 205 -22.02 8.82 34.97
N GLN A 206 -21.99 9.07 36.28
CA GLN A 206 -20.89 8.69 37.18
C GLN A 206 -21.33 7.47 37.99
N LEU A 207 -20.49 6.43 38.01
CA LEU A 207 -20.65 5.25 38.87
C LEU A 207 -20.02 5.49 40.25
#